data_AF-A0A9D9PB63-F1
#
_entry.id   AF-A0A9D9PB63-F1
#
_cell.length_a   1.000
_cell.length_b   1.000
_cell.length_c   1.000
_cell.angle_alpha   90.00
_cell.angle_beta   90.00
_cell.angle_gamma   90.00
#
_symmetry.space_group_name_H-M   'P 1'
#
loop_
_entity.id
_entity.type
_entity.pdbx_description
1 polymer ?
#
loop_
_entity_poly.entity_id
_entity_poly.type
_entity_poly.pdbx_seq_one_letter_code
_entity_poly.pdbx_strand_id
1 'polypeptide(L)'
;MSFLRDPKRLIATLVAGVAGLLVLLDFTGPLPVVNFLAQIVLDWTALIAALALVVGLVNVAGNHIGRVTRRDTEWGYSLILLIAMVVVIFVGTLYPLQSPDGSLTLPSSLIEQPVRIVFSAVYAPLASSLLALLTFFSLNAALLAVRCRTADALVIIAVALVVLVATALPQLELAPLIGDGLRWFSDYVVLAGARGLLIGAAIGALVAGVRVLFGFDQPYLDR
;
A
#
# COMPACT_ATOMS: atom_id res chain seq x y z
N MET A 1 20.61 -27.10 -2.68
CA MET A 1 20.07 -28.26 -3.43
C MET A 1 20.30 -28.00 -4.91
N SER A 2 21.01 -28.90 -5.59
CA SER A 2 21.48 -28.69 -6.97
C SER A 2 20.32 -28.40 -7.91
N PHE A 3 20.34 -27.21 -8.54
CA PHE A 3 19.39 -26.74 -9.55
C PHE A 3 19.17 -27.78 -10.67
N LEU A 4 20.14 -28.66 -10.90
CA LEU A 4 20.14 -29.70 -11.92
C LEU A 4 19.32 -30.95 -11.55
N ARG A 5 18.79 -31.05 -10.32
CA ARG A 5 18.02 -32.23 -9.88
C ARG A 5 16.51 -32.13 -10.12
N ASP A 6 16.00 -30.92 -10.33
CA ASP A 6 14.58 -30.69 -10.59
C ASP A 6 14.41 -29.80 -11.84
N PRO A 7 14.14 -30.41 -13.02
CA PRO A 7 14.04 -29.66 -14.27
C PRO A 7 12.86 -28.69 -14.29
N LYS A 8 11.77 -28.98 -13.57
CA LYS A 8 10.60 -28.09 -13.51
C LYS A 8 10.95 -26.79 -12.79
N ARG A 9 11.65 -26.93 -11.66
CA ARG A 9 12.14 -25.80 -10.86
C ARG A 9 13.12 -24.93 -11.64
N LEU A 10 14.03 -25.55 -12.39
CA LEU A 10 14.98 -24.85 -13.24
C LEU A 10 14.28 -24.07 -14.35
N ILE A 11 13.34 -24.71 -15.06
CA ILE A 11 12.57 -24.06 -16.13
C ILE A 11 11.76 -22.89 -15.59
N ALA A 12 11.05 -23.06 -14.47
CA ALA A 12 10.22 -22.02 -13.88
C ALA A 12 11.05 -20.80 -13.45
N THR A 13 12.21 -21.00 -12.83
CA THR A 13 13.12 -19.89 -12.50
C THR A 13 13.71 -19.23 -13.74
N LEU A 14 14.11 -20.01 -14.76
CA LEU A 14 14.60 -19.42 -16.01
C LEU A 14 13.54 -18.55 -16.68
N VAL A 15 12.29 -19.03 -16.73
CA VAL A 15 11.17 -18.27 -17.30
C VAL A 15 10.94 -16.98 -16.51
N ALA A 16 10.86 -17.07 -15.18
CA ALA A 16 10.66 -15.89 -14.32
C ALA A 16 11.81 -14.88 -14.46
N GLY A 17 13.06 -15.36 -14.41
CA GLY A 17 14.26 -14.54 -14.53
C GLY A 17 14.38 -13.86 -15.89
N VAL A 18 14.15 -14.60 -16.98
CA VAL A 18 14.17 -14.06 -18.35
C VAL A 18 13.05 -13.06 -18.57
N ALA A 19 11.82 -13.37 -18.16
CA ALA A 19 10.68 -12.47 -18.32
C ALA A 19 10.91 -11.14 -17.58
N GLY A 20 11.36 -11.19 -16.33
CA GLY A 20 11.65 -9.97 -15.58
C GLY A 20 12.86 -9.19 -16.11
N LEU A 21 13.92 -9.88 -16.53
CA LEU A 21 15.07 -9.21 -17.15
C LEU A 21 14.70 -8.53 -18.46
N LEU A 22 13.79 -9.13 -19.24
CA LEU A 22 13.28 -8.55 -20.48
C LEU A 22 12.53 -7.24 -20.19
N VAL A 23 11.63 -7.21 -19.20
CA VAL A 23 10.91 -5.99 -18.79
C VAL A 23 11.87 -4.93 -18.22
N LEU A 24 12.88 -5.33 -17.45
CA LEU A 24 13.89 -4.41 -16.94
C LEU A 24 14.75 -3.80 -18.07
N LEU A 25 15.04 -4.56 -19.12
CA LEU A 25 15.74 -4.04 -20.29
C LEU A 25 14.86 -3.04 -21.05
N ASP A 26 13.56 -3.30 -21.19
CA ASP A 26 12.59 -2.37 -21.81
C ASP A 26 12.58 -0.97 -21.16
N PHE A 27 12.76 -0.91 -19.85
CA PHE A 27 12.82 0.35 -19.12
C PHE A 27 13.99 1.27 -19.57
N THR A 28 15.06 0.70 -20.13
CA THR A 28 16.24 1.48 -20.57
C THR A 28 16.04 2.20 -21.90
N GLY A 29 14.87 2.06 -22.54
CA GLY A 29 14.56 2.56 -23.88
C GLY A 29 15.19 1.74 -25.01
N PRO A 30 15.06 0.39 -25.03
CA PRO A 30 15.78 -0.45 -25.96
C PRO A 30 15.12 -0.52 -27.34
N LEU A 31 15.74 -1.34 -28.18
CA LEU A 31 15.35 -1.67 -29.55
C LEU A 31 13.87 -2.07 -29.67
N PRO A 32 13.23 -1.81 -30.82
CA PRO A 32 11.81 -2.16 -31.07
C PRO A 32 11.43 -3.62 -30.75
N VAL A 33 12.37 -4.55 -30.92
CA VAL A 33 12.15 -5.99 -30.62
C VAL A 33 12.00 -6.26 -29.13
N VAL A 34 12.80 -5.60 -28.27
CA VAL A 34 12.72 -5.80 -26.81
C VAL A 34 11.41 -5.25 -26.29
N ASN A 35 11.02 -4.05 -26.74
CA ASN A 35 9.71 -3.47 -26.41
C ASN A 35 8.56 -4.39 -26.84
N PHE A 36 8.56 -4.90 -28.07
CA PHE A 36 7.52 -5.82 -28.52
C PHE A 36 7.38 -7.06 -27.61
N LEU A 37 8.49 -7.69 -27.23
CA LEU A 37 8.46 -8.85 -26.34
C LEU A 37 8.05 -8.48 -24.90
N ALA A 38 8.46 -7.30 -24.42
CA ALA A 38 8.12 -6.80 -23.10
C ALA A 38 6.62 -6.54 -22.99
N GLN A 39 6.04 -5.90 -24.01
CA GLN A 39 4.60 -5.67 -24.08
C GLN A 39 3.82 -6.98 -24.05
N ILE A 40 4.25 -8.03 -24.77
CA ILE A 40 3.61 -9.35 -24.67
C ILE A 40 3.62 -9.87 -23.22
N VAL A 41 4.76 -9.80 -22.53
CA VAL A 41 4.88 -10.25 -21.14
C VAL A 41 3.98 -9.41 -20.22
N LEU A 42 3.93 -8.09 -20.42
CA LEU A 42 3.11 -7.16 -19.64
C LEU A 42 1.61 -7.38 -19.89
N ASP A 43 1.19 -7.65 -21.12
CA ASP A 43 -0.20 -7.96 -21.49
C ASP A 43 -0.67 -9.25 -20.82
N TRP A 44 0.16 -10.31 -20.88
CA TRP A 44 -0.13 -11.55 -20.15
C TRP A 44 -0.19 -11.32 -18.63
N THR A 45 0.71 -10.49 -18.10
CA THR A 45 0.71 -10.14 -16.67
C THR A 45 -0.57 -9.40 -16.30
N ALA A 46 -1.01 -8.43 -17.10
CA ALA A 46 -2.24 -7.68 -16.88
C ALA A 46 -3.48 -8.61 -16.94
N LEU A 47 -3.52 -9.52 -17.92
CA LEU A 47 -4.59 -10.51 -18.03
C LEU A 47 -4.64 -11.44 -16.81
N ILE A 48 -3.50 -11.99 -16.38
CA ILE A 48 -3.42 -12.86 -15.21
C ILE A 48 -3.80 -12.09 -13.94
N ALA A 49 -3.35 -10.84 -13.79
CA ALA A 49 -3.69 -9.98 -12.66
C ALA A 49 -5.20 -9.70 -12.59
N ALA A 50 -5.84 -9.43 -13.73
CA ALA A 50 -7.29 -9.24 -13.80
C ALA A 50 -8.05 -10.52 -13.39
N LEU A 51 -7.62 -11.69 -13.88
CA LEU A 51 -8.21 -12.97 -13.47
C LEU A 51 -7.98 -13.27 -11.98
N ALA A 52 -6.77 -13.00 -11.48
CA ALA A 52 -6.42 -13.18 -10.08
C ALA A 52 -7.26 -12.28 -9.16
N LEU A 53 -7.55 -11.05 -9.58
CA LEU A 53 -8.45 -10.16 -8.86
C LEU A 53 -9.87 -10.74 -8.79
N VAL A 54 -10.40 -11.28 -9.89
CA VAL A 54 -11.71 -11.95 -9.89
C VAL A 54 -11.72 -13.16 -8.96
N VAL A 55 -10.70 -14.01 -9.02
CA VAL A 55 -10.55 -15.16 -8.12
C VAL A 55 -10.47 -14.71 -6.66
N GLY A 56 -9.71 -13.66 -6.37
CA GLY A 56 -9.59 -13.06 -5.05
C GLY A 56 -10.94 -12.54 -4.54
N LEU A 57 -11.70 -11.85 -5.39
CA LEU A 57 -13.03 -11.36 -5.08
C LEU A 57 -14.00 -12.51 -4.77
N VAL A 58 -14.01 -13.55 -5.61
CA VAL A 58 -14.86 -14.74 -5.41
C VAL A 58 -14.48 -15.47 -4.13
N ASN A 59 -13.19 -15.59 -3.81
CA ASN A 59 -12.73 -16.23 -2.58
C ASN A 59 -13.18 -15.46 -1.33
N VAL A 60 -12.99 -14.14 -1.30
CA VAL A 60 -13.45 -13.30 -0.20
C VAL A 60 -14.97 -13.37 -0.08
N ALA A 61 -15.70 -13.16 -1.18
CA ALA A 61 -17.15 -13.21 -1.20
C ALA A 61 -17.69 -14.56 -0.71
N GLY A 62 -17.17 -15.67 -1.25
CA GLY A 62 -17.59 -17.02 -0.89
C GLY A 62 -17.39 -17.33 0.59
N ASN A 63 -16.22 -16.99 1.15
CA ASN A 63 -15.92 -17.21 2.56
C ASN A 63 -16.85 -16.41 3.47
N HIS A 64 -17.12 -15.14 3.13
CA HIS A 64 -17.98 -14.29 3.94
C HIS A 64 -19.47 -14.59 3.76
N ILE A 65 -19.91 -14.99 2.56
CA ILE A 65 -21.27 -15.51 2.32
C ILE A 65 -21.49 -16.76 3.17
N GLY A 66 -20.54 -17.70 3.16
CA GLY A 66 -20.60 -18.90 3.99
C GLY A 66 -20.77 -18.59 5.49
N ARG A 67 -19.99 -17.63 6.02
CA ARG A 67 -20.11 -17.16 7.42
C ARG A 67 -21.48 -16.56 7.72
N VAL A 68 -22.02 -15.76 6.79
CA VAL A 68 -23.35 -15.15 6.94
C VAL A 68 -24.46 -16.20 6.90
N THR A 69 -24.40 -17.14 5.96
CA THR A 69 -25.40 -18.22 5.84
C THR A 69 -25.38 -19.15 7.05
N ARG A 70 -24.20 -19.50 7.57
CA ARG A 70 -24.04 -20.35 8.75
C ARG A 70 -24.27 -19.61 10.08
N ARG A 71 -24.35 -18.28 10.05
CA ARG A 71 -24.42 -17.39 11.22
C ARG A 71 -23.28 -17.65 12.21
N ASP A 72 -22.07 -17.76 11.68
CA ASP A 72 -20.87 -17.93 12.49
C ASP A 72 -20.65 -16.71 13.41
N THR A 73 -19.76 -16.83 14.38
CA THR A 73 -19.32 -15.70 15.21
C THR A 73 -18.88 -14.55 14.30
N GLU A 74 -19.33 -13.32 14.60
CA GLU A 74 -19.04 -12.12 13.80
C GLU A 74 -19.65 -12.07 12.39
N TRP A 75 -20.70 -12.85 12.09
CA TRP A 75 -21.39 -12.81 10.79
C TRP A 75 -21.85 -11.39 10.38
N GLY A 76 -22.20 -10.54 11.34
CA GLY A 76 -22.59 -9.14 11.08
C GLY A 76 -21.48 -8.34 10.38
N TYR A 77 -20.23 -8.51 10.80
CA TYR A 77 -19.09 -7.85 10.13
C TYR A 77 -18.85 -8.42 8.72
N SER A 78 -19.10 -9.72 8.53
CA SER A 78 -19.04 -10.34 7.20
C SER A 78 -20.12 -9.76 6.27
N LEU A 79 -21.32 -9.48 6.77
CA LEU A 79 -22.37 -8.83 6.01
C LEU A 79 -21.99 -7.40 5.61
N ILE A 80 -21.43 -6.62 6.54
CA ILE A 80 -20.95 -5.25 6.27
C ILE A 80 -19.89 -5.26 5.17
N LEU A 81 -18.93 -6.19 5.23
CA LEU A 81 -17.91 -6.34 4.19
C LEU A 81 -18.51 -6.63 2.82
N LEU A 82 -19.46 -7.57 2.73
CA LEU A 82 -20.12 -7.91 1.47
C LEU A 82 -20.89 -6.72 0.89
N ILE A 83 -21.61 -5.98 1.73
CA ILE A 83 -22.32 -4.76 1.31
C ILE A 83 -21.33 -3.71 0.81
N ALA A 84 -20.27 -3.44 1.59
CA ALA A 84 -19.24 -2.46 1.20
C ALA A 84 -18.56 -2.82 -0.12
N MET A 85 -18.26 -4.11 -0.33
CA MET A 85 -17.70 -4.64 -1.57
C MET A 85 -18.63 -4.36 -2.76
N VAL A 86 -19.92 -4.66 -2.64
CA VAL A 86 -20.90 -4.37 -3.70
C VAL A 86 -21.03 -2.87 -3.95
N VAL A 87 -21.08 -2.06 -2.90
CA VAL A 87 -21.17 -0.59 -3.02
C VAL A 87 -19.96 -0.04 -3.76
N VAL A 88 -18.73 -0.43 -3.40
CA VAL A 88 -17.51 0.07 -4.06
C VAL A 88 -17.45 -0.37 -5.52
N ILE A 89 -17.81 -1.61 -5.83
CA ILE A 89 -17.86 -2.09 -7.22
C ILE A 89 -18.88 -1.29 -8.03
N PHE A 90 -20.10 -1.13 -7.49
CA PHE A 90 -21.18 -0.40 -8.14
C PHE A 90 -20.80 1.07 -8.37
N VAL A 91 -20.31 1.75 -7.33
CA VAL A 91 -19.89 3.15 -7.36
C VAL A 91 -18.71 3.37 -8.31
N GLY A 92 -17.76 2.43 -8.35
CA GLY A 92 -16.59 2.51 -9.20
C GLY A 92 -16.79 2.12 -10.66
N THR A 93 -17.96 1.61 -11.05
CA THR A 93 -18.21 1.13 -12.43
C THR A 93 -19.50 1.63 -13.06
N LEU A 94 -20.56 1.80 -12.28
CA LEU A 94 -21.91 2.08 -12.79
C LEU A 94 -22.46 3.45 -12.36
N TYR A 95 -21.82 4.13 -11.40
CA TYR A 95 -22.28 5.44 -10.95
C TYR A 95 -21.86 6.54 -11.93
N PRO A 96 -22.80 7.20 -12.63
CA PRO A 96 -22.47 8.14 -13.69
C PRO A 96 -21.77 9.38 -13.14
N LEU A 97 -20.76 9.81 -13.88
CA LEU A 97 -20.01 11.03 -13.63
C LEU A 97 -20.48 12.12 -14.57
N GLN A 98 -20.67 13.31 -13.99
CA GLN A 98 -20.96 14.49 -14.79
C GLN A 98 -19.65 15.14 -15.21
N SER A 99 -19.36 15.04 -16.49
CA SER A 99 -18.21 15.69 -17.11
C SER A 99 -18.40 17.22 -17.12
N PRO A 100 -17.32 18.02 -17.18
CA PRO A 100 -17.40 19.49 -17.21
C PRO A 100 -18.22 20.08 -18.37
N ASP A 101 -18.43 19.29 -19.42
CA ASP A 101 -19.25 19.59 -20.59
C ASP A 101 -20.74 19.26 -20.41
N GLY A 102 -21.14 18.74 -19.24
CA GLY A 102 -22.51 18.34 -18.92
C GLY A 102 -22.89 16.94 -19.41
N SER A 103 -21.98 16.21 -20.06
CA SER A 103 -22.22 14.83 -20.47
C SER A 103 -22.15 13.87 -19.27
N LEU A 104 -22.95 12.80 -19.30
CA LEU A 104 -22.89 11.73 -18.31
C LEU A 104 -22.02 10.61 -18.86
N THR A 105 -20.89 10.35 -18.20
CA THR A 105 -19.96 9.28 -18.56
C THR A 105 -19.91 8.24 -17.45
N LEU A 106 -19.76 6.96 -17.81
CA LEU A 106 -19.52 5.92 -16.82
C LEU A 106 -18.04 5.94 -16.42
N PRO A 107 -17.72 5.62 -15.15
CA PRO A 107 -16.33 5.57 -14.73
C PRO A 107 -15.53 4.54 -15.54
N SER A 108 -14.42 5.00 -16.11
CA SER A 108 -13.48 4.17 -16.84
C SER A 108 -12.47 3.49 -15.91
N SER A 109 -12.31 4.00 -14.68
CA SER A 109 -11.39 3.47 -13.68
C SER A 109 -11.90 3.64 -12.25
N LEU A 110 -11.41 2.78 -11.35
CA LEU A 110 -11.70 2.82 -9.91
C LEU A 110 -11.03 4.00 -9.17
N ILE A 111 -10.38 4.93 -9.90
CA ILE A 111 -9.65 6.09 -9.33
C ILE A 111 -10.50 7.37 -9.43
N GLU A 112 -11.67 7.28 -10.05
CA GLU A 112 -12.53 8.42 -10.33
C GLU A 112 -13.27 8.93 -9.09
N GLN A 113 -13.86 10.14 -9.18
CA GLN A 113 -14.48 10.85 -8.05
C GLN A 113 -15.35 9.98 -7.12
N PRO A 114 -16.20 9.05 -7.62
CA PRO A 114 -17.10 8.30 -6.75
C PRO A 114 -16.36 7.43 -5.75
N VAL A 115 -15.29 6.75 -6.17
CA VAL A 115 -14.46 5.91 -5.28
C VAL A 115 -13.67 6.78 -4.30
N ARG A 116 -13.17 7.94 -4.75
CA ARG A 116 -12.49 8.89 -3.87
C ARG A 116 -13.39 9.39 -2.74
N ILE A 117 -14.68 9.61 -2.99
CA ILE A 117 -15.64 9.98 -1.95
C ILE A 117 -15.76 8.86 -0.92
N VAL A 118 -15.93 7.61 -1.35
CA VAL A 118 -15.98 6.45 -0.45
C VAL A 118 -14.69 6.34 0.37
N PHE A 119 -13.54 6.52 -0.27
CA PHE A 119 -12.24 6.54 0.41
C PHE A 119 -12.16 7.63 1.48
N SER A 120 -12.53 8.87 1.17
CA SER A 120 -12.49 9.97 2.14
C SER A 120 -13.53 9.83 3.25
N ALA A 121 -14.68 9.22 2.97
CA ALA A 121 -15.76 9.08 3.95
C ALA A 121 -15.59 7.85 4.86
N VAL A 122 -14.95 6.79 4.37
CA VAL A 122 -14.84 5.51 5.09
C VAL A 122 -13.39 5.21 5.46
N TYR A 123 -12.49 5.14 4.49
CA TYR A 123 -11.10 4.75 4.74
C TYR A 123 -10.35 5.79 5.58
N ALA A 124 -10.48 7.08 5.26
CA ALA A 124 -9.74 8.12 5.98
C ALA A 124 -10.12 8.21 7.47
N PRO A 125 -11.42 8.16 7.88
CA PRO A 125 -11.80 8.11 9.29
C PRO A 125 -11.38 6.82 10.01
N LEU A 126 -11.41 5.67 9.33
CA LEU A 126 -10.92 4.41 9.91
C LEU A 126 -9.41 4.47 10.15
N ALA A 127 -8.66 4.96 9.16
CA ALA A 127 -7.22 5.15 9.28
C ALA A 127 -6.87 6.14 10.40
N SER A 128 -7.58 7.27 10.51
CA SER A 128 -7.37 8.23 11.59
C SER A 128 -7.69 7.65 12.97
N SER A 129 -8.73 6.80 13.07
CA SER A 129 -9.08 6.10 14.32
C SER A 129 -7.97 5.13 14.75
N LEU A 130 -7.39 4.38 13.80
CA LEU A 130 -6.25 3.49 14.07
C LEU A 130 -5.00 4.28 14.47
N LEU A 131 -4.72 5.40 13.80
CA LEU A 131 -3.62 6.29 14.16
C LEU A 131 -3.83 6.96 15.52
N ALA A 132 -5.07 7.27 15.90
CA ALA A 132 -5.41 7.78 17.23
C ALA A 132 -5.14 6.72 18.31
N LEU A 133 -5.51 5.46 18.05
CA LEU A 133 -5.16 4.33 18.94
C LEU A 133 -3.64 4.16 19.07
N LEU A 134 -2.91 4.20 17.95
CA LEU A 134 -1.45 4.14 17.95
C LEU A 134 -0.84 5.30 18.74
N THR A 135 -1.39 6.51 18.61
CA THR A 135 -0.98 7.68 19.37
C THR A 135 -1.22 7.48 20.86
N PHE A 136 -2.38 6.97 21.25
CA PHE A 136 -2.70 6.66 22.64
C PHE A 136 -1.73 5.61 23.23
N PHE A 137 -1.46 4.53 22.49
CA PHE A 137 -0.50 3.51 22.93
C PHE A 137 0.93 4.05 22.99
N SER A 138 1.32 4.90 22.04
CA SER A 138 2.64 5.56 22.03
C SER A 138 2.80 6.51 23.22
N LEU A 139 1.74 7.27 23.57
CA LEU A 139 1.73 8.11 24.75
C LEU A 139 1.83 7.28 26.04
N ASN A 140 1.08 6.18 26.15
CA ASN A 140 1.19 5.28 27.30
C ASN A 140 2.61 4.71 27.43
N ALA A 141 3.19 4.25 26.31
CA ALA A 141 4.57 3.77 26.28
C ALA A 141 5.58 4.85 26.68
N ALA A 142 5.39 6.10 26.22
CA ALA A 142 6.21 7.24 26.62
C ALA A 142 6.11 7.51 28.12
N LEU A 143 4.91 7.50 28.71
CA LEU A 143 4.72 7.66 30.16
C LEU A 143 5.40 6.55 30.97
N LEU A 144 5.35 5.30 30.48
CA LEU A 144 6.09 4.19 31.07
C LEU A 144 7.61 4.42 30.96
N ALA A 145 8.10 4.89 29.81
CA ALA A 145 9.51 5.18 29.59
C ALA A 145 10.04 6.33 30.48
N VAL A 146 9.24 7.36 30.78
CA VAL A 146 9.59 8.38 31.80
C VAL A 146 9.82 7.75 33.16
N ARG A 147 8.99 6.77 33.55
CA ARG A 147 9.11 6.09 34.86
C ARG A 147 10.39 5.27 34.98
N CYS A 148 10.93 4.74 33.87
CA CYS A 148 12.19 4.02 33.86
C CYS A 148 13.42 4.90 34.13
N ARG A 149 13.28 6.24 34.06
CA ARG A 149 14.30 7.25 34.45
C ARG A 149 15.68 7.08 33.80
N THR A 150 15.77 6.44 32.63
CA THR A 150 17.00 6.40 31.84
C THR A 150 17.22 7.72 31.12
N ALA A 151 18.44 8.23 31.08
CA ALA A 151 18.78 9.49 30.41
C ALA A 151 18.33 9.51 28.95
N ASP A 152 18.55 8.41 28.22
CA ASP A 152 18.18 8.28 26.81
C ASP A 152 16.67 8.41 26.57
N ALA A 153 15.85 7.76 27.40
CA ALA A 153 14.39 7.87 27.31
C ALA A 153 13.90 9.30 27.56
N LEU A 154 14.47 10.01 28.53
CA LEU A 154 14.11 11.39 28.82
C LEU A 154 14.44 12.32 27.65
N VAL A 155 15.59 12.13 27.00
CA VAL A 155 15.97 12.90 25.80
C VAL A 155 14.98 12.64 24.66
N ILE A 156 14.66 11.37 24.38
CA ILE A 156 13.70 11.01 23.31
C ILE A 156 12.34 11.64 23.57
N ILE A 157 11.85 11.57 24.81
CA ILE A 157 10.53 12.11 25.17
C ILE A 157 10.52 13.63 25.11
N ALA A 158 11.59 14.29 25.55
CA ALA A 158 11.72 15.74 25.45
C ALA A 158 11.69 16.20 23.98
N VAL A 159 12.45 15.54 23.10
CA VAL A 159 12.46 15.83 21.67
C VAL A 159 11.07 15.59 21.06
N ALA A 160 10.45 14.45 21.36
CA ALA A 160 9.11 14.12 20.87
C ALA A 160 8.06 15.15 21.33
N LEU A 161 8.12 15.60 22.59
CA LEU A 161 7.23 16.62 23.13
C LEU A 161 7.42 17.97 22.42
N VAL A 162 8.66 18.39 22.18
CA VAL A 162 8.97 19.64 21.46
C VAL A 162 8.38 19.60 20.05
N VAL A 163 8.58 18.49 19.31
CA VAL A 163 8.03 18.32 17.96
C VAL A 163 6.50 18.25 17.97
N LEU A 164 5.90 17.59 18.97
CA LEU A 164 4.45 17.52 19.10
C LEU A 164 3.83 18.91 19.35
N VAL A 165 4.40 19.69 20.26
CA VAL A 165 3.93 21.04 20.58
C VAL A 165 4.10 21.97 19.38
N ALA A 166 5.24 21.88 18.69
CA ALA A 166 5.52 22.61 17.46
C ALA A 166 4.43 22.36 16.40
N THR A 167 4.13 21.10 16.11
CA THR A 167 3.15 20.74 15.06
C THR A 167 1.69 20.99 15.46
N ALA A 168 1.36 20.97 16.75
CA ALA A 168 -0.01 21.12 17.24
C ALA A 168 -0.50 22.58 17.34
N LEU A 169 0.40 23.56 17.36
CA LEU A 169 0.09 24.97 17.55
C LEU A 169 0.45 25.79 16.31
N PRO A 170 -0.46 25.90 15.31
CA PRO A 170 -0.22 26.69 14.09
C PRO A 170 -0.01 28.19 14.39
N GLN A 171 -0.40 28.65 15.58
CA GLN A 171 -0.19 30.02 16.04
C GLN A 171 1.30 30.34 16.29
N LEU A 172 2.16 29.34 16.55
CA LEU A 172 3.59 29.56 16.72
C LEU A 172 4.30 29.89 15.39
N GLU A 173 3.68 29.61 14.24
CA GLU A 173 4.21 30.00 12.92
C GLU A 173 4.17 31.51 12.67
N LEU A 174 3.35 32.25 13.44
CA LEU A 174 3.25 33.71 13.36
C LEU A 174 4.48 34.40 13.98
N ALA A 175 5.21 33.72 14.88
CA ALA A 175 6.46 34.23 15.41
C ALA A 175 7.59 33.93 14.41
N PRO A 176 8.22 34.95 13.77
CA PRO A 176 9.11 34.74 12.62
C PRO A 176 10.29 33.80 12.93
N LEU A 177 10.90 33.92 14.12
CA LEU A 177 12.05 33.09 14.50
C LEU A 177 11.68 31.62 14.75
N ILE A 178 10.49 31.37 15.30
CA ILE A 178 10.04 30.01 15.64
C ILE A 178 9.43 29.32 14.42
N GLY A 179 8.64 30.05 13.63
CA GLY A 179 8.02 29.57 12.40
C GLY A 179 9.04 29.11 11.37
N ASP A 180 10.11 29.88 11.15
CA ASP A 180 11.14 29.52 10.18
C ASP A 180 11.89 28.24 10.57
N GLY A 181 12.19 28.08 11.87
CA GLY A 181 12.80 26.85 12.40
C GLY A 181 11.90 25.62 12.26
N LEU A 182 10.59 25.79 12.50
CA LEU A 182 9.58 24.74 12.35
C LEU A 182 9.39 24.29 10.90
N ARG A 183 9.31 25.26 9.97
CA ARG A 183 9.24 24.98 8.53
C ARG A 183 10.48 24.25 8.07
N TRP A 184 11.67 24.72 8.46
CA TRP A 184 12.91 24.02 8.14
C TRP A 184 12.91 22.58 8.67
N PHE A 185 12.51 22.36 9.93
CA PHE A 185 12.45 21.01 10.48
C PHE A 185 11.48 20.10 9.72
N SER A 186 10.31 20.62 9.33
CA SER A 186 9.30 19.85 8.61
C SER A 186 9.73 19.55 7.16
N ASP A 187 10.22 20.55 6.44
CA ASP A 187 10.60 20.46 5.03
C ASP A 187 11.86 19.62 4.80
N TYR A 188 12.78 19.62 5.78
CA TYR A 188 14.03 18.87 5.66
C TYR A 188 14.03 17.60 6.50
N VAL A 189 13.82 17.67 7.81
CA VAL A 189 14.00 16.49 8.71
C VAL A 189 12.83 15.52 8.59
N VAL A 190 11.60 16.00 8.78
CA VAL A 190 10.40 15.14 8.72
C VAL A 190 10.24 14.57 7.31
N LEU A 191 10.36 15.42 6.29
CA LEU A 191 10.26 14.98 4.90
C LEU A 191 11.40 14.03 4.49
N ALA A 192 12.63 14.22 4.98
CA ALA A 192 13.72 13.26 4.75
C ALA A 192 13.41 11.91 5.41
N GLY A 193 12.86 11.90 6.63
CA GLY A 193 12.41 10.67 7.28
C GLY A 193 11.33 9.94 6.48
N ALA A 194 10.29 10.65 6.04
CA ALA A 194 9.23 10.11 5.21
C ALA A 194 9.76 9.54 3.88
N ARG A 195 10.63 10.28 3.19
CA ARG A 195 11.29 9.82 1.96
C ARG A 195 12.19 8.62 2.23
N GLY A 196 12.92 8.60 3.34
CA GLY A 196 13.74 7.47 3.75
C GLY A 196 12.93 6.19 3.95
N LEU A 197 11.75 6.29 4.58
CA LEU A 197 10.82 5.17 4.71
C LEU A 197 10.30 4.68 3.35
N LEU A 198 9.91 5.61 2.46
CA LEU A 198 9.44 5.27 1.12
C LEU A 198 10.54 4.58 0.29
N ILE A 199 11.76 5.12 0.33
CA ILE A 199 12.93 4.52 -0.34
C ILE A 199 13.24 3.16 0.25
N GLY A 200 13.23 3.02 1.59
CA GLY A 200 13.45 1.74 2.26
C GLY A 200 12.43 0.69 1.86
N ALA A 201 11.15 1.06 1.80
CA ALA A 201 10.08 0.17 1.33
C ALA A 201 10.28 -0.21 -0.15
N ALA A 202 10.64 0.74 -1.01
CA ALA A 202 10.91 0.49 -2.43
C ALA A 202 12.12 -0.45 -2.62
N ILE A 203 13.21 -0.24 -1.88
CA ILE A 203 14.37 -1.15 -1.90
C ILE A 203 13.97 -2.54 -1.40
N GLY A 204 13.17 -2.63 -0.33
CA GLY A 204 12.66 -3.91 0.17
C GLY A 204 11.86 -4.67 -0.89
N ALA A 205 10.97 -3.98 -1.61
CA ALA A 205 10.22 -4.55 -2.72
C ALA A 205 11.15 -4.98 -3.88
N LEU A 206 12.16 -4.17 -4.22
CA LEU A 206 13.15 -4.49 -5.25
C LEU A 206 13.95 -5.75 -4.87
N VAL A 207 14.40 -5.86 -3.62
CA VAL A 207 15.14 -7.03 -3.12
C VAL A 207 14.26 -8.28 -3.18
N ALA A 208 12.99 -8.19 -2.79
CA ALA A 208 12.05 -9.30 -2.92
C ALA A 208 11.87 -9.71 -4.40
N GLY A 209 11.70 -8.75 -5.32
CA GLY A 209 11.61 -9.00 -6.75
C GLY A 209 12.87 -9.68 -7.31
N VAL A 210 14.05 -9.15 -6.99
CA VAL A 210 15.35 -9.69 -7.40
C VAL A 210 15.55 -11.12 -6.89
N ARG A 211 15.16 -11.40 -5.64
CA ARG A 211 15.22 -12.77 -5.08
C ARG A 211 14.34 -13.74 -5.85
N VAL A 212 13.16 -13.30 -6.31
CA VAL A 212 12.30 -14.11 -7.18
C VAL A 212 12.92 -14.31 -8.56
N LEU A 213 13.51 -13.27 -9.16
CA LEU A 213 14.16 -13.35 -10.48
C LEU A 213 15.34 -14.31 -10.52
N PHE A 214 16.17 -14.32 -9.47
CA PHE A 214 17.28 -15.26 -9.34
C PHE A 214 16.86 -16.63 -8.79
N GLY A 215 15.57 -16.82 -8.45
CA GLY A 215 15.03 -18.07 -7.93
C GLY A 215 15.48 -18.45 -6.52
N PHE A 216 15.91 -17.46 -5.73
CA PHE A 216 16.09 -17.63 -4.29
C PHE A 216 14.74 -17.86 -3.60
N ASP A 217 13.70 -17.16 -4.05
CA ASP A 217 12.32 -17.37 -3.64
C ASP A 217 11.48 -17.83 -4.84
N GLN A 218 10.69 -18.89 -4.66
CA GLN A 218 9.91 -19.51 -5.74
C GLN A 218 8.45 -19.65 -5.33
N PRO A 219 7.70 -18.54 -5.25
CA PRO A 219 6.29 -18.56 -4.82
C PRO A 219 5.36 -19.30 -5.80
N TYR A 220 5.84 -19.56 -7.03
CA TYR A 220 5.11 -20.26 -8.09
C TYR A 220 5.31 -21.78 -8.06
N LEU A 221 6.10 -22.31 -7.12
CA LEU A 221 6.23 -23.75 -6.89
C LEU A 221 5.72 -24.03 -5.49
N ASP A 222 4.52 -24.60 -5.41
CA ASP A 222 4.07 -25.22 -4.16
C ASP A 222 5.05 -26.34 -3.78
N ARG A 223 5.31 -26.46 -2.47
CA ARG A 223 6.20 -27.48 -1.89
C ARG A 223 5.70 -28.89 -2.13
#